data_AF-A0A850C5H0-F1
#
_entry.id   AF-A0A850C5H0-F1
#
_cell.length_a   1.000
_cell.length_b   1.000
_cell.length_c   1.000
_cell.angle_alpha   90.00
_cell.angle_beta   90.00
_cell.angle_gamma   90.00
#
_symmetry.space_group_name_H-M   'P 1'
#
loop_
_entity.id
_entity.type
_entity.pdbx_description
1 polymer ?
#
loop_
_entity_poly.entity_id
_entity_poly.type
_entity_poly.pdbx_seq_one_letter_code
_entity_poly.pdbx_strand_id
1 'polypeptide(L)'
;MSKPAFRVYFNGNKQWVNIHVAQDPASFKRKNQCHAYYIAAETRKQRQGLFGYIYLSELNFSPLAHELVAHEVQHLIFDWVLTRKGMNLNEKNEERIATMTGEITRRLWRKYERWVKPHRKTAPRRQRRTPRKTRKVI
;
A
#
# COMPACT_ATOMS: atom_id res chain seq x y z
N MET A 1 -2.32 10.00 16.59
CA MET A 1 -2.57 8.94 15.59
C MET A 1 -1.35 8.05 15.49
N SER A 2 -1.53 6.73 15.36
CA SER A 2 -0.40 5.79 15.23
C SER A 2 0.34 6.01 13.91
N LYS A 3 1.65 5.74 13.88
CA LYS A 3 2.45 5.77 12.66
C LYS A 3 1.89 4.75 11.66
N PRO A 4 1.70 5.08 10.37
CA PRO A 4 1.24 4.12 9.39
C PRO A 4 2.27 2.99 9.22
N ALA A 5 1.78 1.77 9.02
CA ALA A 5 2.62 0.62 8.71
C ALA A 5 3.39 0.84 7.40
N PHE A 6 2.70 1.37 6.39
CA PHE A 6 3.31 1.84 5.15
C PHE A 6 2.41 2.85 4.42
N ARG A 7 2.99 3.55 3.44
CA ARG A 7 2.30 4.48 2.56
C ARG A 7 2.29 3.96 1.13
N VAL A 8 1.18 4.15 0.45
CA VAL A 8 1.02 3.82 -0.97
C VAL A 8 0.76 5.12 -1.73
N TYR A 9 1.69 5.48 -2.61
CA TYR A 9 1.59 6.65 -3.47
C TYR A 9 0.95 6.28 -4.80
N PHE A 10 0.10 7.14 -5.35
CA PHE A 10 -0.57 6.96 -6.65
C PHE A 10 -0.80 8.32 -7.31
N ASN A 11 -1.44 8.34 -8.49
CA ASN A 11 -1.68 9.57 -9.25
C ASN A 11 -0.37 10.32 -9.54
N GLY A 12 0.62 9.59 -10.08
CA GLY A 12 1.94 10.14 -10.36
C GLY A 12 2.68 10.62 -9.09
N ASN A 13 2.51 9.89 -7.99
CA ASN A 13 3.04 10.23 -6.65
C ASN A 13 2.48 11.50 -6.01
N LYS A 14 1.46 12.12 -6.59
CA LYS A 14 0.86 13.34 -6.04
C LYS A 14 -0.02 13.06 -4.84
N GLN A 15 -0.64 11.88 -4.80
CA GLN A 15 -1.52 11.48 -3.71
C GLN A 15 -1.01 10.22 -3.03
N TRP A 16 -1.40 10.03 -1.77
CA TRP A 16 -1.10 8.79 -1.05
C TRP A 16 -2.23 8.37 -0.12
N VAL A 17 -2.26 7.07 0.18
CA VAL A 17 -3.08 6.47 1.23
C VAL A 17 -2.15 5.93 2.32
N ASN A 18 -2.54 6.13 3.58
CA ASN A 18 -1.84 5.58 4.74
C ASN A 18 -2.47 4.23 5.12
N ILE A 19 -1.65 3.19 5.26
CA ILE A 19 -2.12 1.87 5.67
C ILE A 19 -1.72 1.65 7.12
N HIS A 20 -2.69 1.31 7.96
CA HIS A 20 -2.53 1.01 9.37
C HIS A 20 -2.91 -0.45 9.61
N VAL A 21 -2.06 -1.16 10.35
CA VAL A 21 -2.31 -2.55 10.75
C VAL A 21 -2.37 -2.56 12.27
N ALA A 22 -3.43 -3.15 12.82
CA ALA A 22 -3.58 -3.27 14.26
C ALA A 22 -2.51 -4.22 14.85
N GLN A 23 -2.11 -3.95 16.09
CA GLN A 23 -1.24 -4.85 16.84
C GLN A 23 -2.01 -6.06 17.39
N ASP A 24 -3.28 -5.84 17.75
CA ASP A 24 -4.20 -6.86 18.27
C ASP A 24 -5.48 -6.89 17.43
N PRO A 25 -5.69 -7.95 16.62
CA PRO A 25 -6.86 -8.10 15.76
C PRO A 25 -8.17 -8.24 16.54
N ALA A 26 -8.14 -8.90 17.71
CA ALA A 26 -9.33 -9.14 18.52
C ALA A 26 -9.83 -7.84 19.15
N SER A 27 -8.91 -7.03 19.68
CA SER A 27 -9.26 -5.69 20.19
C SER A 27 -9.68 -4.73 19.08
N PHE A 28 -9.07 -4.82 17.89
CA PHE A 28 -9.54 -4.07 16.73
C PHE A 28 -10.98 -4.41 16.36
N LYS A 29 -11.30 -5.71 16.23
CA LYS A 29 -12.65 -6.18 15.88
C LYS A 29 -13.67 -5.74 16.92
N ARG A 30 -13.39 -5.90 18.21
CA ARG A 30 -14.30 -5.47 19.29
C ARG A 30 -14.59 -3.98 19.25
N LYS A 31 -13.57 -3.16 18.98
CA LYS A 31 -13.71 -1.70 18.97
C LYS A 31 -14.42 -1.17 17.72
N ASN A 32 -14.12 -1.73 16.55
CA ASN A 32 -14.59 -1.20 15.26
C ASN A 32 -15.75 -2.02 14.67
N GLN A 33 -16.12 -3.15 15.26
CA GLN A 33 -17.16 -4.08 14.79
C GLN A 33 -16.89 -4.63 13.37
N CYS A 34 -15.65 -4.54 12.88
CA CYS A 34 -15.24 -5.02 11.56
C CYS A 34 -13.76 -5.45 11.56
N HIS A 35 -13.33 -6.10 10.46
CA HIS A 35 -11.95 -6.55 10.29
C HIS A 35 -11.07 -5.58 9.49
N ALA A 36 -11.68 -4.67 8.75
CA ALA A 36 -11.00 -3.67 7.96
C ALA A 36 -11.97 -2.50 7.72
N TYR A 37 -11.42 -1.31 7.47
CA TYR A 37 -12.21 -0.18 7.00
C TYR A 37 -11.34 0.88 6.33
N TYR A 38 -11.94 1.55 5.35
CA TYR A 38 -11.44 2.73 4.68
C TYR A 38 -12.00 4.02 5.30
N ILE A 39 -11.13 5.02 5.50
CA ILE A 39 -11.53 6.37 5.86
C ILE A 39 -10.99 7.35 4.82
N ALA A 40 -11.91 8.11 4.25
CA ALA A 40 -11.64 9.18 3.32
C ALA A 40 -11.00 10.38 4.03
N ALA A 41 -9.89 10.93 3.51
CA ALA A 41 -9.32 12.16 4.08
C ALA A 41 -10.18 13.37 3.73
N GLU A 42 -10.22 14.38 4.61
CA GLU A 42 -10.93 15.64 4.33
C GLU A 42 -10.31 16.37 3.12
N THR A 43 -8.99 16.32 3.02
CA THR A 43 -8.22 16.94 1.94
C THR A 43 -8.23 16.17 0.63
N ARG A 44 -8.91 15.00 0.56
CA ARG A 44 -8.79 14.07 -0.58
C ARG A 44 -9.21 14.64 -1.94
N LYS A 45 -10.09 15.64 -1.92
CA LYS A 45 -10.56 16.35 -3.13
C LYS A 45 -9.44 17.18 -3.76
N GLN A 46 -8.42 17.54 -2.99
CA GLN A 46 -7.19 18.13 -3.52
C GLN A 46 -6.51 17.09 -4.41
N ARG A 47 -6.06 17.50 -5.60
CA ARG A 47 -5.41 16.58 -6.56
C ARG A 47 -4.01 16.12 -6.14
N GLN A 48 -3.60 16.50 -4.93
CA GLN A 48 -2.33 16.19 -4.29
C GLN A 48 -2.55 16.06 -2.78
N GLY A 49 -1.66 15.35 -2.09
CA GLY A 49 -1.74 15.19 -0.64
C GLY A 49 -2.31 13.84 -0.19
N LEU A 50 -2.64 13.77 1.09
CA LEU A 50 -3.27 12.61 1.68
C LEU A 50 -4.69 12.42 1.13
N PHE A 51 -4.95 11.21 0.64
CA PHE A 51 -6.24 10.85 0.08
C PHE A 51 -7.13 10.07 1.06
N GLY A 52 -6.53 9.26 1.92
CA GLY A 52 -7.28 8.49 2.89
C GLY A 52 -6.42 7.55 3.72
N TYR A 53 -7.10 6.69 4.45
CA TYR A 53 -6.54 5.73 5.37
C TYR A 53 -7.22 4.39 5.16
N ILE A 54 -6.45 3.32 5.23
CA ILE A 54 -6.99 1.96 5.32
C ILE A 54 -6.50 1.38 6.64
N TYR A 55 -7.43 0.86 7.43
CA TYR A 55 -7.17 0.22 8.71
C TYR A 55 -7.50 -1.26 8.60
N LEU A 56 -6.57 -2.10 9.04
CA LEU A 56 -6.65 -3.56 8.91
C LEU A 56 -6.45 -4.19 10.27
N SER A 57 -7.33 -5.11 10.66
CA SER A 57 -7.24 -5.87 11.92
C SER A 57 -6.02 -6.77 11.96
N GLU A 58 -5.73 -7.44 10.84
CA GLU A 58 -4.55 -8.28 10.65
C GLU A 58 -4.24 -8.44 9.16
N LEU A 59 -2.99 -8.82 8.85
CA LEU A 59 -2.55 -9.22 7.51
C LEU A 59 -2.08 -10.68 7.50
N ASN A 60 -2.76 -11.54 8.26
CA ASN A 60 -2.42 -12.96 8.33
C ASN A 60 -2.47 -13.61 6.95
N PHE A 61 -1.71 -14.69 6.75
CA PHE A 61 -1.67 -15.47 5.52
C PHE A 61 -2.96 -16.28 5.25
N SER A 62 -4.11 -15.87 5.80
CA SER A 62 -5.38 -16.49 5.47
C SER A 62 -5.89 -15.88 4.14
N PRO A 63 -6.55 -16.68 3.28
CA PRO A 63 -7.23 -16.14 2.10
C PRO A 63 -8.16 -14.97 2.41
N LEU A 64 -8.81 -15.02 3.59
CA LEU A 64 -9.71 -13.97 4.09
C LEU A 64 -9.01 -12.61 4.26
N ALA A 65 -7.74 -12.58 4.64
CA ALA A 65 -7.02 -11.32 4.78
C ALA A 65 -6.80 -10.62 3.43
N HIS A 66 -6.51 -11.38 2.37
CA HIS A 66 -6.37 -10.82 1.03
C HIS A 66 -7.69 -10.26 0.51
N GLU A 67 -8.80 -10.94 0.78
CA GLU A 67 -10.15 -10.48 0.42
C GLU A 67 -10.50 -9.18 1.12
N LEU A 68 -10.22 -9.06 2.42
CA LEU A 68 -10.43 -7.83 3.19
C LEU A 68 -9.60 -6.67 2.64
N VAL A 69 -8.33 -6.89 2.32
CA VAL A 69 -7.50 -5.85 1.70
C VAL A 69 -8.04 -5.45 0.34
N ALA A 70 -8.46 -6.41 -0.49
CA ALA A 70 -9.06 -6.12 -1.80
C ALA A 70 -10.34 -5.29 -1.66
N HIS A 71 -11.18 -5.60 -0.67
CA HIS A 71 -12.40 -4.86 -0.36
C HIS A 71 -12.11 -3.39 -0.03
N GLU A 72 -11.13 -3.12 0.84
CA GLU A 72 -10.76 -1.74 1.19
C GLU A 72 -10.08 -1.00 0.03
N VAL A 73 -9.32 -1.71 -0.81
CA VAL A 73 -8.76 -1.14 -2.05
C VAL A 73 -9.89 -0.71 -2.99
N GLN A 74 -10.96 -1.48 -3.07
CA GLN A 74 -12.12 -1.15 -3.88
C GLN A 74 -12.83 0.11 -3.36
N HIS A 75 -13.01 0.26 -2.04
CA HIS A 75 -13.50 1.51 -1.43
C HIS A 75 -12.62 2.71 -1.79
N LEU A 76 -11.29 2.57 -1.72
CA LEU A 76 -10.35 3.61 -2.11
C LEU A 76 -10.49 4.01 -3.59
N ILE A 77 -10.61 3.03 -4.49
CA ILE A 77 -10.78 3.27 -5.93
C ILE A 77 -12.10 4.00 -6.19
N PHE A 78 -13.20 3.54 -5.58
CA PHE A 78 -14.50 4.17 -5.73
C PHE A 78 -14.52 5.61 -5.23
N ASP A 79 -13.94 5.90 -4.05
CA ASP A 79 -13.85 7.28 -3.57
C ASP A 79 -12.98 8.14 -4.50
N TRP A 80 -11.89 7.58 -5.07
CA TRP A 80 -11.08 8.29 -6.06
C TRP A 80 -11.86 8.63 -7.32
N VAL A 81 -12.65 7.70 -7.84
CA VAL A 81 -13.51 7.92 -9.02
C VAL A 81 -14.56 8.98 -8.70
N LEU A 82 -15.26 8.86 -7.57
CA LEU A 82 -16.35 9.76 -7.18
C LEU A 82 -15.87 11.18 -6.83
N THR A 83 -14.63 11.35 -6.36
CA THR A 83 -14.07 12.68 -6.08
C THR A 83 -13.68 13.46 -7.33
N ARG A 84 -13.65 12.85 -8.51
CA ARG A 84 -13.45 13.56 -9.77
C ARG A 84 -14.78 14.09 -10.28
N LYS A 85 -15.01 15.41 -10.10
CA LYS A 85 -16.16 16.12 -10.68
C LYS A 85 -16.35 15.73 -12.16
N GLY A 86 -17.55 15.28 -12.51
CA GLY A 86 -17.96 15.02 -13.89
C GLY A 86 -17.44 13.72 -14.52
N MET A 87 -16.89 12.78 -13.73
CA MET A 87 -16.59 11.44 -14.23
C MET A 87 -17.86 10.57 -14.27
N ASN A 88 -18.70 10.80 -15.27
CA ASN A 88 -19.58 9.74 -15.75
C ASN A 88 -18.69 8.75 -16.51
N LEU A 89 -18.72 7.47 -16.14
CA LEU A 89 -17.97 6.44 -16.85
C LEU A 89 -18.39 6.47 -18.33
N ASN A 90 -17.44 6.71 -19.21
CA ASN A 90 -17.64 6.72 -20.65
C ASN A 90 -16.38 6.22 -21.35
N GLU A 91 -16.52 5.86 -22.63
CA GLU A 91 -15.41 5.31 -23.43
C GLU A 91 -14.16 6.21 -23.46
N LYS A 92 -14.32 7.53 -23.27
CA LYS A 92 -13.19 8.49 -23.29
C LYS A 92 -12.41 8.52 -21.98
N ASN A 93 -13.00 8.13 -20.86
CA ASN A 93 -12.35 8.18 -19.54
C ASN A 93 -12.14 6.82 -18.88
N GLU A 94 -12.73 5.76 -19.41
CA GLU A 94 -12.63 4.39 -18.92
C GLU A 94 -11.15 3.96 -18.80
N GLU A 95 -10.38 4.05 -19.89
CA GLU A 95 -8.95 3.67 -19.89
C GLU A 95 -8.14 4.45 -18.85
N ARG A 96 -8.46 5.73 -18.63
CA ARG A 96 -7.79 6.54 -17.59
C ARG A 96 -8.12 6.03 -16.19
N ILE A 97 -9.37 5.63 -15.96
CA ILE A 97 -9.83 5.06 -14.69
C ILE A 97 -9.22 3.68 -14.47
N ALA A 98 -9.19 2.83 -15.50
CA ALA A 98 -8.55 1.52 -15.49
C ALA A 98 -7.05 1.64 -15.20
N THR A 99 -6.36 2.56 -15.87
CA THR A 99 -4.94 2.85 -15.63
C THR A 99 -4.69 3.29 -14.18
N MET A 100 -5.51 4.19 -13.62
CA MET A 100 -5.35 4.65 -12.24
C MET A 100 -5.64 3.52 -11.24
N THR A 101 -6.71 2.77 -11.46
CA THR A 101 -7.09 1.60 -10.67
C THR A 101 -5.95 0.57 -10.67
N GLY A 102 -5.40 0.27 -11.84
CA GLY A 102 -4.24 -0.59 -12.00
C GLY A 102 -3.00 -0.07 -11.28
N GLU A 103 -2.76 1.25 -11.28
CA GLU A 103 -1.68 1.87 -10.50
C GLU A 103 -1.88 1.65 -8.99
N ILE A 104 -3.06 1.98 -8.46
CA ILE A 104 -3.41 1.85 -7.03
C ILE A 104 -3.22 0.39 -6.60
N THR A 105 -3.89 -0.54 -7.29
CA THR A 105 -3.87 -1.98 -6.97
C THR A 105 -2.45 -2.54 -7.02
N ARG A 106 -1.71 -2.30 -8.11
CA ARG A 106 -0.34 -2.82 -8.27
C ARG A 106 0.60 -2.30 -7.18
N ARG A 107 0.52 -1.00 -6.86
CA ARG A 107 1.42 -0.40 -5.87
C ARG A 107 1.07 -0.82 -4.44
N LEU A 108 -0.23 -0.96 -4.15
CA LEU A 108 -0.67 -1.44 -2.86
C LEU A 108 -0.22 -2.88 -2.64
N TRP A 109 -0.49 -3.79 -3.58
CA TRP A 109 -0.07 -5.20 -3.44
C TRP A 109 1.44 -5.35 -3.31
N ARG A 110 2.24 -4.64 -4.10
CA ARG A 110 3.71 -4.65 -3.94
C ARG A 110 4.18 -4.20 -2.56
N LYS A 111 3.51 -3.23 -1.94
CA LYS A 111 3.86 -2.74 -0.60
C LYS A 111 3.37 -3.71 0.47
N TYR A 112 2.14 -4.20 0.33
CA TYR A 112 1.53 -5.20 1.19
C TYR A 112 2.38 -6.48 1.25
N GLU A 113 2.72 -7.07 0.11
CA GLU A 113 3.52 -8.30 0.04
C GLU A 113 4.90 -8.13 0.68
N ARG A 114 5.57 -7.00 0.45
CA ARG A 114 6.87 -6.69 1.08
C ARG A 114 6.77 -6.51 2.57
N TRP A 115 5.65 -5.99 3.05
CA TRP A 115 5.42 -5.78 4.48
C TRP A 115 5.12 -7.10 5.18
N VAL A 116 4.25 -7.93 4.59
CA VAL A 116 3.86 -9.26 5.11
C VAL A 116 5.02 -10.25 5.05
N LYS A 117 5.80 -10.22 3.96
CA LYS A 117 7.03 -11.00 3.79
C LYS A 117 8.22 -10.05 3.78
N PRO A 118 8.65 -9.52 4.94
CA PRO A 118 9.87 -8.73 4.99
C PRO A 118 10.98 -9.63 4.47
N HIS A 119 11.59 -9.25 3.34
CA HIS A 119 12.71 -10.01 2.76
C HIS A 119 13.68 -10.32 3.89
N ARG A 120 13.85 -11.61 4.21
CA ARG A 120 14.99 -12.06 5.01
C ARG A 120 16.20 -11.56 4.24
N LYS A 121 16.87 -10.53 4.74
CA LYS A 121 18.16 -10.11 4.20
C LYS A 121 19.05 -11.34 4.30
N THR A 122 19.25 -12.05 3.19
CA THR A 122 20.34 -12.99 3.08
C THR A 122 21.58 -12.16 3.38
N ALA A 123 22.26 -12.49 4.49
CA ALA A 123 23.45 -11.77 4.90
C ALA A 123 24.38 -11.63 3.69
N PRO A 124 25.01 -10.46 3.46
CA PRO A 124 25.91 -10.29 2.33
C PRO A 124 26.95 -11.41 2.43
N ARG A 125 26.95 -12.30 1.44
CA ARG A 125 27.88 -13.44 1.35
C ARG A 125 29.27 -12.83 1.47
N ARG A 126 29.97 -13.07 2.60
CA ARG A 126 31.30 -12.50 2.88
C ARG A 126 32.12 -12.54 1.60
N GLN A 127 32.39 -11.37 1.01
CA GLN A 127 33.30 -11.30 -0.12
C GLN A 127 34.62 -11.88 0.37
N ARG A 128 34.99 -13.03 -0.20
CA ARG A 128 36.26 -13.70 0.02
C ARG A 128 37.32 -12.67 -0.35
N ARG A 129 38.03 -12.13 0.65
CA ARG A 129 39.16 -11.22 0.44
C ARG A 129 40.09 -11.89 -0.57
N THR A 130 40.18 -11.32 -1.77
CA THR A 130 41.24 -11.70 -2.71
C THR A 130 42.56 -11.27 -2.08
N PRO A 131 43.56 -12.17 -1.98
CA PRO A 131 44.86 -11.77 -1.46
C PRO A 131 45.46 -10.74 -2.42
N ARG A 132 45.78 -9.56 -1.89
CA ARG A 132 46.49 -8.50 -2.59
C ARG A 132 47.85 -9.06 -3.01
N LYS A 133 48.10 -9.18 -4.33
CA LYS A 133 49.43 -9.52 -4.85
C LYS A 133 50.44 -8.51 -4.32
N THR A 134 51.36 -8.96 -3.49
CA THR A 134 52.56 -8.21 -3.13
C THR A 134 53.40 -8.06 -4.39
N ARG A 135 53.63 -6.80 -4.79
CA ARG A 135 54.58 -6.44 -5.85
C ARG A 135 55.97 -6.70 -5.27
N LYS A 136 56.73 -7.65 -5.82
CA LYS A 136 58.16 -7.78 -5.52
C LYS A 136 58.83 -6.49 -6.00
N VAL A 137 59.53 -5.83 -5.08
CA VAL A 137 60.54 -4.83 -5.40
C VAL A 137 61.87 -5.59 -5.51
N ILE A 138 62.68 -5.14 -6.46
CA ILE A 138 63.99 -5.64 -6.94
C ILE A 138 63.84 -6.58 -8.14
#